data_AF-A0A7J6R1F6-F1
#
_entry.id   AF-A0A7J6R1F6-F1
#
_cell.length_a   1.000
_cell.length_b   1.000
_cell.length_c   1.000
_cell.angle_alpha   90.00
_cell.angle_beta   90.00
_cell.angle_gamma   90.00
#
_symmetry.space_group_name_H-M   'P 1'
#
loop_
_entity.id
_entity.type
_entity.pdbx_description
1 polymer ?
#
loop_
_entity_poly.entity_id
_entity_poly.type
_entity_poly.pdbx_seq_one_letter_code
_entity_poly.pdbx_strand_id
1 'polypeptide(L)'
;CDPAVFTYAGRKDKGADTMQYITVPQVQFQNLFFASRRGEALPFELGDPVGVQAPLTWGALEGNWFKLTFVGDSRIIGHTKHDEVLAKIRDSGFVNFFGLQRFGVPRFNSPIVGQYLEKGDVLEAVVAILIGLCPKGRDWARLKLQAGALRSVYDTLGTGYEAHEMRLLLARAEKQSGDSIDWKRAISQNQWATYVHSWHSLLWNYLVQFRVSELGVRPLLGDLVINGPG
;
A
#
# COMPACT_ATOMS: atom_id res chain seq x y z
N CYS A 1 17.74 12.93 15.43
CA CYS A 1 18.25 11.55 15.45
C CYS A 1 17.99 10.92 14.09
N ASP A 2 18.72 9.86 13.72
CA ASP A 2 18.44 9.09 12.50
C ASP A 2 17.08 8.38 12.66
N PRO A 3 16.10 8.59 11.75
CA PRO A 3 14.81 7.90 11.81
C PRO A 3 14.91 6.37 11.80
N ALA A 4 15.99 5.80 11.25
CA ALA A 4 16.19 4.36 11.16
C ALA A 4 16.28 3.66 12.53
N VAL A 5 16.54 4.39 13.62
CA VAL A 5 16.60 3.82 14.97
C VAL A 5 15.22 3.56 15.58
N PHE A 6 14.14 4.08 14.97
CA PHE A 6 12.76 3.82 15.39
C PHE A 6 12.24 2.64 14.60
N THR A 7 11.98 1.52 15.29
CA THR A 7 11.51 0.29 14.64
C THR A 7 10.13 -0.11 15.14
N TYR A 8 9.38 -0.81 14.31
CA TYR A 8 8.01 -1.22 14.59
C TYR A 8 7.66 -2.45 13.76
N ALA A 9 6.64 -3.20 14.21
CA ALA A 9 6.28 -4.47 13.59
C ALA A 9 5.52 -4.32 12.27
N GLY A 10 4.82 -3.21 12.07
CA GLY A 10 4.10 -2.90 10.83
C GLY A 10 3.38 -1.56 10.91
N ARG A 11 2.98 -1.01 9.77
CA ARG A 11 2.25 0.27 9.73
C ARG A 11 0.79 0.08 10.14
N LYS A 12 0.19 1.13 10.71
CA LYS A 12 -1.23 1.19 11.05
C LYS A 12 -1.95 2.21 10.15
N ASP A 13 -3.27 2.15 10.12
CA ASP A 13 -4.09 3.03 9.30
C ASP A 13 -3.98 4.50 9.75
N LYS A 14 -3.86 5.41 8.79
CA LYS A 14 -3.79 6.86 9.06
C LYS A 14 -5.14 7.45 9.48
N GLY A 15 -6.24 6.85 9.01
CA GLY A 15 -7.61 7.35 9.24
C GLY A 15 -8.32 6.65 10.40
N ALA A 16 -7.59 6.28 11.45
CA ALA A 16 -8.11 5.58 12.61
C ALA A 16 -7.33 5.94 13.88
N ASP A 17 -7.96 5.76 15.05
CA ASP A 17 -7.25 5.77 16.32
C ASP A 17 -6.51 4.44 16.47
N THR A 18 -5.19 4.49 16.56
CA THR A 18 -4.34 3.29 16.54
C THR A 18 -3.37 3.26 17.70
N MET A 19 -3.12 2.06 18.22
CA MET A 19 -2.12 1.79 19.25
C MET A 19 -1.15 0.74 18.72
N GLN A 20 0.15 0.96 18.92
CA GLN A 20 1.19 0.00 18.54
C GLN A 20 2.43 0.16 19.41
N TYR A 21 3.21 -0.91 19.51
CA TYR A 21 4.56 -0.83 20.06
C TYR A 21 5.54 -0.32 19.01
N ILE A 22 6.45 0.55 19.45
CA ILE A 22 7.59 1.04 18.69
C ILE A 22 8.82 0.85 19.58
N THR A 23 9.91 0.31 19.05
CA THR A 23 11.19 0.30 19.75
C THR A 23 11.98 1.54 19.40
N VAL A 24 12.50 2.19 20.42
CA VAL A 24 13.30 3.41 20.29
C VAL A 24 14.49 3.33 21.25
N PRO A 25 15.64 3.97 20.94
CA PRO A 25 16.74 4.05 21.89
C PRO A 25 16.29 4.76 23.19
N GLN A 26 16.74 4.26 24.33
CA GLN A 26 16.33 4.72 25.66
C GLN A 26 16.44 6.25 25.82
N VAL A 27 17.55 6.84 25.36
CA VAL A 27 17.77 8.30 25.42
C VAL A 27 16.70 9.06 24.62
N GLN A 28 16.29 8.53 23.46
CA GLN A 28 15.24 9.15 22.64
C GLN A 28 13.87 9.03 23.29
N PHE A 29 13.56 7.87 23.90
CA PHE A 29 12.33 7.69 24.67
C PHE A 29 12.25 8.70 25.82
N GLN A 30 13.32 8.83 26.62
CA GLN A 30 13.36 9.74 27.76
C GLN A 30 13.10 11.19 27.31
N ASN A 31 13.72 11.63 26.22
CA ASN A 31 13.50 12.97 25.67
C ASN A 31 12.03 13.21 25.31
N LEU A 32 11.40 12.26 24.59
CA LEU A 32 9.98 12.34 24.20
C LEU A 32 9.05 12.30 25.43
N PHE A 33 9.35 11.43 26.39
CA PHE A 33 8.57 11.29 27.61
C PHE A 33 8.60 12.57 28.45
N PHE A 34 9.80 13.14 28.68
CA PHE A 34 9.92 14.39 29.42
C PHE A 34 9.31 15.58 28.66
N ALA A 35 9.38 15.62 27.34
CA ALA A 35 8.68 16.62 26.52
C ALA A 35 7.16 16.56 26.74
N SER A 36 6.57 15.37 26.63
CA SER A 36 5.15 15.15 26.90
C SER A 36 4.75 15.60 28.32
N ARG A 37 5.58 15.28 29.32
CA ARG A 37 5.32 15.66 30.73
C ARG A 37 5.46 17.17 31.01
N ARG A 38 6.20 17.90 30.18
CA ARG A 38 6.27 19.38 30.23
C ARG A 38 5.08 20.06 29.55
N GLY A 39 4.11 19.29 29.04
CA GLY A 39 2.94 19.83 28.34
C GLY A 39 3.21 20.19 26.89
N GLU A 40 4.31 19.71 26.30
CA GLU A 40 4.51 19.83 24.86
C GLU A 40 3.47 18.97 24.13
N ALA A 41 2.68 19.60 23.26
CA ALA A 41 1.66 18.91 22.48
C ALA A 41 2.32 18.01 21.42
N LEU A 42 2.30 16.70 21.68
CA LEU A 42 2.69 15.70 20.70
C LEU A 42 1.46 15.27 19.88
N PRO A 43 1.62 14.90 18.60
CA PRO A 43 0.52 14.40 17.78
C PRO A 43 0.10 12.96 18.14
N PHE A 44 0.64 12.40 19.23
CA PHE A 44 0.40 11.05 19.72
C PHE A 44 0.59 11.02 21.24
N GLU A 45 0.02 10.00 21.87
CA GLU A 45 0.21 9.72 23.30
C GLU A 45 1.29 8.66 23.51
N LEU A 46 2.05 8.80 24.60
CA LEU A 46 3.02 7.81 25.03
C LEU A 46 2.43 7.00 26.18
N GLY A 47 2.37 5.68 26.01
CA GLY A 47 1.94 4.74 27.04
C GLY A 47 3.09 4.27 27.94
N ASP A 48 2.84 3.20 28.69
CA ASP A 48 3.81 2.62 29.62
C ASP A 48 4.96 1.94 28.86
N PRO A 49 6.21 2.41 29.04
CA PRO A 49 7.35 1.83 28.35
C PRO A 49 7.76 0.50 28.96
N VAL A 50 8.23 -0.41 28.10
CA VAL A 50 8.85 -1.67 28.50
C VAL A 50 10.26 -1.72 27.94
N GLY A 51 11.24 -2.03 28.78
CA GLY A 51 12.61 -2.27 28.35
C GLY A 51 12.72 -3.59 27.59
N VAL A 52 13.34 -3.57 26.41
CA VAL A 52 13.52 -4.74 25.55
C VAL A 52 15.00 -4.91 25.18
N GLN A 53 15.42 -6.17 24.97
CA GLN A 53 16.79 -6.50 24.59
C GLN A 53 17.03 -6.42 23.07
N ALA A 54 15.97 -6.58 22.27
CA ALA A 54 16.03 -6.53 20.83
C ALA A 54 14.92 -5.62 20.27
N PRO A 55 15.19 -4.88 19.18
CA PRO A 55 14.19 -4.05 18.53
C PRO A 55 13.12 -4.89 17.82
N LEU A 56 11.91 -4.34 17.73
CA LEU A 56 10.88 -4.89 16.86
C LEU A 56 11.36 -4.90 15.41
N THR A 57 11.07 -5.98 14.69
CA THR A 57 11.34 -6.11 13.25
C THR A 57 10.03 -6.10 12.47
N TRP A 58 10.10 -5.72 11.19
CA TRP A 58 8.93 -5.81 10.30
C TRP A 58 8.36 -7.23 10.28
N GLY A 59 7.06 -7.38 10.47
CA GLY A 59 6.38 -8.68 10.57
C GLY A 59 6.36 -9.30 11.97
N ALA A 60 6.97 -8.67 12.99
CA ALA A 60 6.92 -9.17 14.37
C ALA A 60 5.57 -8.87 15.06
N LEU A 61 4.47 -9.29 14.44
CA LEU A 61 3.11 -9.24 14.98
C LEU A 61 2.31 -10.44 14.47
N GLU A 62 1.44 -10.99 15.31
CA GLU A 62 0.50 -12.04 14.91
C GLU A 62 -0.74 -11.46 14.22
N GLY A 63 -1.09 -10.20 14.53
CA GLY A 63 -2.28 -9.57 13.98
C GLY A 63 -2.61 -8.23 14.61
N ASN A 64 -3.84 -7.78 14.36
CA ASN A 64 -4.37 -6.53 14.88
C ASN A 64 -5.75 -6.78 15.48
N TRP A 65 -6.03 -6.18 16.63
CA TRP A 65 -7.36 -6.13 17.19
C TRP A 65 -8.06 -4.86 16.68
N PHE A 66 -9.29 -5.01 16.18
CA PHE A 66 -10.07 -3.92 15.63
C PHE A 66 -11.34 -3.71 16.44
N LYS A 67 -11.62 -2.46 16.80
CA LYS A 67 -12.94 -2.00 17.24
C LYS A 67 -13.53 -1.13 16.15
N LEU A 68 -14.60 -1.62 15.53
CA LEU A 68 -15.29 -0.92 14.45
C LEU A 68 -16.63 -0.40 14.96
N THR A 69 -16.89 0.88 14.73
CA THR A 69 -18.20 1.49 14.96
C THR A 69 -18.83 1.73 13.59
N PHE A 70 -19.90 1.00 13.28
CA PHE A 70 -20.67 1.23 12.06
C PHE A 70 -21.58 2.45 12.25
N VAL A 71 -21.48 3.42 11.34
CA VAL A 71 -22.29 4.64 11.35
C VAL A 71 -22.97 4.77 9.99
N GLY A 72 -24.25 5.11 9.95
CA GLY A 72 -25.04 5.08 8.71
C GLY A 72 -26.54 4.97 8.95
N ASP A 73 -27.28 4.61 7.90
CA ASP A 73 -28.73 4.52 7.91
C ASP A 73 -29.22 3.44 8.91
N SER A 74 -30.09 3.81 9.84
CA SER A 74 -30.67 2.91 10.84
C SER A 74 -31.54 1.80 10.23
N ARG A 75 -31.98 1.95 8.97
CA ARG A 75 -32.63 0.88 8.20
C ARG A 75 -31.66 -0.24 7.82
N ILE A 76 -30.36 0.01 7.91
CA ILE A 76 -29.29 -0.97 7.70
C ILE A 76 -28.71 -1.35 9.06
N ILE A 77 -28.32 -0.37 9.87
CA ILE A 77 -27.70 -0.56 11.19
C ILE A 77 -28.81 -0.75 12.24
N GLY A 78 -29.06 -2.01 12.63
CA GLY A 78 -30.15 -2.40 13.53
C GLY A 78 -31.26 -3.21 12.86
N HIS A 79 -31.17 -3.44 11.54
CA HIS A 79 -32.01 -4.41 10.85
C HIS A 79 -31.49 -5.83 11.11
N THR A 80 -32.36 -6.83 11.24
CA THR A 80 -31.96 -8.23 11.54
C THR A 80 -30.87 -8.78 10.62
N LYS A 81 -30.98 -8.50 9.31
CA LYS A 81 -29.93 -8.80 8.29
C LYS A 81 -28.52 -8.34 8.67
N HIS A 82 -28.35 -7.20 9.33
CA HIS A 82 -27.04 -6.73 9.77
C HIS A 82 -26.45 -7.70 10.80
N ASP A 83 -27.24 -8.06 11.81
CA ASP A 83 -26.81 -8.95 12.88
C ASP A 83 -26.62 -10.39 12.37
N GLU A 84 -27.44 -10.84 11.42
CA GLU A 84 -27.26 -12.11 10.71
C GLU A 84 -25.92 -12.17 9.96
N VAL A 85 -25.53 -11.08 9.27
CA VAL A 85 -24.23 -11.01 8.57
C VAL A 85 -23.08 -11.02 9.58
N LEU A 86 -23.17 -10.27 10.68
CA LEU A 86 -22.15 -10.27 11.72
C LEU A 86 -22.01 -11.64 12.40
N ALA A 87 -23.12 -12.32 12.68
CA ALA A 87 -23.11 -13.68 13.20
C ALA A 87 -22.43 -14.65 12.23
N LYS A 88 -22.73 -14.54 10.92
CA LYS A 88 -22.07 -15.35 9.89
C LYS A 88 -20.55 -15.10 9.83
N ILE A 89 -20.12 -13.84 9.93
CA ILE A 89 -18.69 -13.51 9.96
C ILE A 89 -18.02 -14.07 11.22
N ARG A 90 -18.69 -13.99 12.38
CA ARG A 90 -18.19 -14.58 13.63
C ARG A 90 -18.02 -16.10 13.52
N ASP A 91 -19.02 -16.78 12.96
CA ASP A 91 -19.10 -18.25 12.99
C ASP A 91 -18.34 -18.91 11.83
N SER A 92 -18.23 -18.24 10.69
CA SER A 92 -17.64 -18.80 9.46
C SER A 92 -16.47 -17.98 8.91
N GLY A 93 -16.15 -16.84 9.51
CA GLY A 93 -15.15 -15.92 8.99
C GLY A 93 -15.59 -15.21 7.70
N PHE A 94 -14.62 -14.73 6.95
CA PHE A 94 -14.81 -14.06 5.66
C PHE A 94 -13.69 -14.44 4.70
N VAL A 95 -13.92 -14.21 3.40
CA VAL A 95 -12.93 -14.52 2.36
C VAL A 95 -11.81 -13.50 2.40
N ASN A 96 -10.55 -13.97 2.47
CA ASN A 96 -9.36 -13.14 2.67
C ASN A 96 -8.91 -12.38 1.40
N PHE A 97 -9.74 -11.47 0.89
CA PHE A 97 -9.36 -10.65 -0.27
C PHE A 97 -8.33 -9.58 0.08
N PHE A 98 -7.45 -9.27 -0.89
CA PHE A 98 -6.69 -8.03 -0.84
C PHE A 98 -7.63 -6.84 -1.06
N GLY A 99 -7.64 -5.92 -0.09
CA GLY A 99 -8.47 -4.72 -0.14
C GLY A 99 -8.01 -3.67 -1.15
N LEU A 100 -8.93 -2.76 -1.50
CA LEU A 100 -8.75 -1.72 -2.52
C LEU A 100 -7.48 -0.87 -2.36
N GLN A 101 -7.05 -0.60 -1.13
CA GLN A 101 -5.82 0.15 -0.83
C GLN A 101 -4.58 -0.49 -1.48
N ARG A 102 -4.53 -1.82 -1.59
CA ARG A 102 -3.44 -2.57 -2.23
C ARG A 102 -3.31 -2.26 -3.73
N PHE A 103 -4.36 -1.75 -4.35
CA PHE A 103 -4.43 -1.46 -5.79
C PHE A 103 -4.17 0.01 -6.13
N GLY A 104 -3.89 0.86 -5.12
CA GLY A 104 -3.52 2.27 -5.32
C GLY A 104 -4.73 3.19 -5.41
N VAL A 105 -5.57 3.22 -4.37
CA VAL A 105 -6.68 4.17 -4.22
C VAL A 105 -6.17 5.62 -4.36
N PRO A 106 -6.90 6.53 -5.04
CA PRO A 106 -8.18 6.31 -5.73
C PRO A 106 -8.03 5.92 -7.21
N ARG A 107 -6.80 5.66 -7.69
CA ARG A 107 -6.49 5.51 -9.12
C ARG A 107 -6.63 4.07 -9.62
N PHE A 108 -6.44 3.09 -8.74
CA PHE A 108 -6.58 1.66 -9.03
C PHE A 108 -5.69 1.13 -10.16
N ASN A 109 -4.58 1.82 -10.46
CA ASN A 109 -3.70 1.49 -11.58
C ASN A 109 -2.50 0.62 -11.20
N SER A 110 -2.27 0.34 -9.90
CA SER A 110 -1.09 -0.40 -9.45
C SER A 110 -0.96 -1.80 -10.09
N PRO A 111 -2.05 -2.60 -10.20
CA PRO A 111 -1.98 -3.90 -10.85
C PRO A 111 -1.63 -3.81 -12.34
N ILE A 112 -2.09 -2.76 -13.02
CA ILE A 112 -1.80 -2.53 -14.45
C ILE A 112 -0.30 -2.25 -14.63
N VAL A 113 0.26 -1.39 -13.79
CA VAL A 113 1.70 -1.13 -13.77
C VAL A 113 2.48 -2.43 -13.48
N GLY A 114 2.05 -3.17 -12.45
CA GLY A 114 2.65 -4.46 -12.07
C GLY A 114 2.68 -5.47 -13.21
N GLN A 115 1.59 -5.59 -13.97
CA GLN A 115 1.50 -6.49 -15.11
C GLN A 115 2.53 -6.16 -16.20
N TYR A 116 2.73 -4.88 -16.52
CA TYR A 116 3.75 -4.46 -17.48
C TYR A 116 5.17 -4.73 -16.97
N LEU A 117 5.42 -4.47 -15.69
CA LEU A 117 6.71 -4.75 -15.07
C LEU A 117 7.05 -6.24 -15.08
N GLU A 118 6.09 -7.11 -14.77
CA GLU A 118 6.24 -8.57 -14.80
C GLU A 118 6.63 -9.07 -16.20
N LYS A 119 6.07 -8.47 -17.25
CA LYS A 119 6.37 -8.79 -18.65
C LYS A 119 7.69 -8.21 -19.16
N GLY A 120 8.32 -7.31 -18.41
CA GLY A 120 9.51 -6.57 -18.82
C GLY A 120 9.22 -5.32 -19.67
N ASP A 121 7.95 -4.93 -19.82
CA ASP A 121 7.49 -3.77 -20.61
C ASP A 121 7.62 -2.46 -19.80
N VAL A 122 8.86 -2.10 -19.41
CA VAL A 122 9.11 -1.03 -18.43
C VAL A 122 8.61 0.35 -18.90
N LEU A 123 8.72 0.65 -20.20
CA LEU A 123 8.17 1.88 -20.76
C LEU A 123 6.65 1.94 -20.58
N GLU A 124 5.94 0.85 -20.85
CA GLU A 124 4.49 0.80 -20.70
C GLU A 124 4.06 0.89 -19.23
N ALA A 125 4.86 0.35 -18.30
CA ALA A 125 4.69 0.59 -16.87
C ALA A 125 4.84 2.08 -16.50
N VAL A 126 5.86 2.77 -17.00
CA VAL A 126 6.04 4.22 -16.78
C VAL A 126 4.87 5.01 -17.36
N VAL A 127 4.44 4.70 -18.58
CA VAL A 127 3.26 5.30 -19.21
C VAL A 127 2.01 5.09 -18.35
N ALA A 128 1.78 3.88 -17.83
CA ALA A 128 0.65 3.58 -16.95
C ALA A 128 0.66 4.36 -15.63
N ILE A 129 1.85 4.63 -15.05
CA ILE A 129 1.99 5.51 -13.88
C ILE A 129 1.58 6.95 -14.24
N LEU A 130 2.13 7.50 -15.32
CA LEU A 130 1.83 8.86 -15.79
C LEU A 130 0.34 9.05 -16.06
N ILE A 131 -0.28 8.06 -16.71
CA ILE A 131 -1.72 8.02 -16.96
C ILE A 131 -2.52 8.06 -15.66
N GLY A 132 -2.10 7.33 -14.64
CA GLY A 132 -2.77 7.36 -13.34
C GLY A 132 -2.68 8.72 -12.66
N LEU A 133 -1.54 9.41 -12.80
CA LEU A 133 -1.32 10.75 -12.26
C LEU A 133 -2.08 11.83 -13.06
N CYS A 134 -2.22 11.68 -14.39
CA CYS A 134 -2.98 12.59 -15.24
C CYS A 134 -3.82 11.82 -16.26
N PRO A 135 -5.05 11.43 -15.89
CA PRO A 135 -5.95 10.70 -16.78
C PRO A 135 -6.28 11.47 -18.07
N LYS A 136 -6.35 12.80 -18.00
CA LYS A 136 -6.58 13.68 -19.15
C LYS A 136 -5.42 13.69 -20.16
N GLY A 137 -4.27 13.10 -19.81
CA GLY A 137 -3.07 13.11 -20.63
C GLY A 137 -2.68 11.82 -21.33
N ARG A 138 -3.59 10.82 -21.37
CA ARG A 138 -3.33 9.47 -21.87
C ARG A 138 -2.67 9.43 -23.25
N ASP A 139 -3.27 10.12 -24.23
CA ASP A 139 -2.87 9.95 -25.63
C ASP A 139 -1.56 10.67 -25.95
N TRP A 140 -1.34 11.85 -25.36
CA TRP A 140 -0.12 12.62 -25.61
C TRP A 140 1.10 12.06 -24.88
N ALA A 141 0.94 11.55 -23.65
CA ALA A 141 2.06 11.03 -22.87
C ALA A 141 2.66 9.79 -23.53
N ARG A 142 1.81 8.87 -24.01
CA ARG A 142 2.25 7.65 -24.69
C ARG A 142 3.03 7.94 -25.97
N LEU A 143 2.43 8.73 -26.88
CA LEU A 143 3.02 9.03 -28.18
C LEU A 143 4.35 9.77 -28.06
N LYS A 144 4.43 10.75 -27.15
CA LYS A 144 5.67 11.53 -26.97
C LYS A 144 6.80 10.71 -26.34
N LEU A 145 6.50 9.83 -25.37
CA LEU A 145 7.54 9.01 -24.73
C LEU A 145 8.07 7.93 -25.67
N GLN A 146 7.19 7.30 -26.47
CA GLN A 146 7.60 6.35 -27.51
C GLN A 146 8.44 7.03 -28.59
N ALA A 147 8.18 8.30 -28.90
CA ALA A 147 8.98 9.11 -29.83
C ALA A 147 10.28 9.67 -29.22
N GLY A 148 10.63 9.32 -27.97
CA GLY A 148 11.83 9.84 -27.29
C GLY A 148 11.75 11.31 -26.86
N ALA A 149 10.58 11.95 -26.99
CA ALA A 149 10.37 13.36 -26.71
C ALA A 149 10.12 13.64 -25.22
N LEU A 150 10.98 13.11 -24.34
CA LEU A 150 10.88 13.24 -22.87
C LEU A 150 10.77 14.71 -22.43
N ARG A 151 11.60 15.58 -23.02
CA ARG A 151 11.60 17.02 -22.72
C ARG A 151 10.26 17.67 -23.05
N SER A 152 9.67 17.32 -24.20
CA SER A 152 8.35 17.81 -24.60
C SER A 152 7.24 17.36 -23.66
N VAL A 153 7.37 16.18 -23.05
CA VAL A 153 6.45 15.73 -21.99
C VAL A 153 6.62 16.62 -20.77
N TYR A 154 7.87 16.78 -20.31
CA TYR A 154 8.23 17.59 -19.14
C TYR A 154 7.72 19.04 -19.23
N ASP A 155 7.84 19.66 -20.40
CA ASP A 155 7.43 21.06 -20.62
C ASP A 155 5.91 21.24 -20.65
N THR A 156 5.15 20.19 -20.98
CA THR A 156 3.67 20.23 -20.96
C THR A 156 3.05 19.96 -19.59
N LEU A 157 3.84 19.53 -18.61
CA LEU A 157 3.34 19.27 -17.26
C LEU A 157 2.98 20.58 -16.56
N GLY A 158 1.87 20.59 -15.83
CA GLY A 158 1.48 21.72 -14.98
C GLY A 158 2.39 21.93 -13.77
N THR A 159 1.90 22.67 -12.78
CA THR A 159 2.64 23.00 -11.55
C THR A 159 2.10 22.30 -10.29
N GLY A 160 1.04 21.50 -10.41
CA GLY A 160 0.43 20.77 -9.28
C GLY A 160 1.26 19.58 -8.77
N TYR A 161 0.81 18.98 -7.67
CA TYR A 161 1.47 17.84 -7.03
C TYR A 161 1.69 16.66 -7.99
N GLU A 162 0.67 16.31 -8.78
CA GLU A 162 0.78 15.23 -9.77
C GLU A 162 1.83 15.55 -10.83
N ALA A 163 1.92 16.79 -11.27
CA ALA A 163 2.93 17.22 -12.23
C ALA A 163 4.33 17.14 -11.63
N HIS A 164 4.51 17.48 -10.35
CA HIS A 164 5.78 17.31 -9.65
C HIS A 164 6.21 15.83 -9.57
N GLU A 165 5.31 14.94 -9.18
CA GLU A 165 5.56 13.48 -9.15
C GLU A 165 5.96 12.94 -10.53
N MET A 166 5.29 13.38 -11.59
CA MET A 166 5.65 13.02 -12.96
C MET A 166 7.05 13.54 -13.34
N ARG A 167 7.39 14.79 -12.99
CA ARG A 167 8.73 15.35 -13.25
C ARG A 167 9.80 14.51 -12.56
N LEU A 168 9.60 14.11 -11.31
CA LEU A 168 10.53 13.25 -10.58
C LEU A 168 10.68 11.87 -11.22
N LEU A 169 9.57 11.25 -11.63
CA LEU A 169 9.58 9.96 -12.32
C LEU A 169 10.40 10.02 -13.62
N LEU A 170 10.15 11.05 -14.43
CA LEU A 170 10.82 11.25 -15.72
C LEU A 170 12.30 11.60 -15.56
N ALA A 171 12.63 12.48 -14.60
CA ALA A 171 14.02 12.87 -14.33
C ALA A 171 14.89 11.69 -13.88
N ARG A 172 14.32 10.70 -13.18
CA ARG A 172 15.04 9.47 -12.82
C ARG A 172 15.36 8.59 -14.03
N ALA A 173 14.52 8.65 -15.07
CA ALA A 173 14.72 7.89 -16.31
C ALA A 173 15.84 8.49 -17.18
N GLU A 174 16.05 9.80 -17.08
CA GLU A 174 17.11 10.51 -17.80
C GLU A 174 18.49 10.12 -17.24
N LYS A 175 19.42 9.67 -18.09
CA LYS A 175 20.80 9.43 -17.65
C LYS A 175 21.55 10.75 -17.50
N GLN A 176 22.60 10.74 -16.66
CA GLN A 176 23.48 11.89 -16.43
C GLN A 176 24.11 12.47 -17.72
N SER A 177 24.19 11.69 -18.80
CA SER A 177 24.74 12.11 -20.09
C SER A 177 23.74 12.78 -21.05
N GLY A 178 22.49 13.03 -20.64
CA GLY A 178 21.48 13.80 -21.40
C GLY A 178 20.87 13.11 -22.62
N ASP A 179 21.62 12.23 -23.30
CA ASP A 179 21.21 11.67 -24.61
C ASP A 179 20.67 10.22 -24.55
N SER A 180 20.53 9.62 -23.36
CA SER A 180 19.95 8.27 -23.27
C SER A 180 18.98 8.13 -22.10
N ILE A 181 17.87 7.45 -22.37
CA ILE A 181 16.81 7.17 -21.41
C ILE A 181 16.93 5.72 -20.94
N ASP A 182 16.85 5.52 -19.63
CA ASP A 182 16.74 4.21 -19.01
C ASP A 182 15.49 4.15 -18.13
N TRP A 183 14.41 3.61 -18.69
CA TRP A 183 13.13 3.50 -18.00
C TRP A 183 13.19 2.65 -16.73
N LYS A 184 14.17 1.74 -16.59
CA LYS A 184 14.33 0.95 -15.36
C LYS A 184 14.68 1.82 -14.17
N ARG A 185 15.36 2.96 -14.39
CA ARG A 185 15.71 3.89 -13.31
C ARG A 185 14.53 4.74 -12.84
N ALA A 186 13.50 4.89 -13.68
CA ALA A 186 12.31 5.68 -13.34
C ALA A 186 11.61 5.16 -12.08
N ILE A 187 11.54 3.82 -11.96
CA ILE A 187 10.82 3.11 -10.90
C ILE A 187 11.85 2.50 -9.95
N SER A 188 11.81 2.90 -8.68
CA SER A 188 12.69 2.31 -7.66
C SER A 188 12.38 0.82 -7.43
N GLN A 189 13.36 0.05 -6.93
CA GLN A 189 13.17 -1.38 -6.65
C GLN A 189 11.99 -1.65 -5.68
N ASN A 190 11.82 -0.81 -4.66
CA ASN A 190 10.70 -0.93 -3.72
C ASN A 190 9.33 -0.68 -4.39
N GLN A 191 9.26 0.32 -5.28
CA GLN A 191 8.05 0.58 -6.06
C GLN A 191 7.77 -0.58 -7.02
N TRP A 192 8.80 -1.10 -7.69
CA TRP A 192 8.68 -2.24 -8.60
C TRP A 192 8.05 -3.43 -7.89
N ALA A 193 8.62 -3.85 -6.76
CA ALA A 193 8.09 -4.95 -5.97
C ALA A 193 6.63 -4.68 -5.55
N THR A 194 6.33 -3.46 -5.10
CA THR A 194 4.97 -3.06 -4.71
C THR A 194 3.97 -3.21 -5.86
N TYR A 195 4.32 -2.75 -7.07
CA TYR A 195 3.44 -2.85 -8.24
C TYR A 195 3.24 -4.31 -8.67
N VAL A 196 4.31 -5.10 -8.76
CA VAL A 196 4.22 -6.53 -9.07
C VAL A 196 3.37 -7.29 -8.03
N HIS A 197 3.59 -7.03 -6.73
CA HIS A 197 2.75 -7.61 -5.69
C HIS A 197 1.28 -7.21 -5.84
N SER A 198 0.98 -5.98 -6.24
CA SER A 198 -0.41 -5.56 -6.48
C SER A 198 -1.07 -6.29 -7.66
N TRP A 199 -0.29 -6.65 -8.70
CA TRP A 199 -0.74 -7.49 -9.80
C TRP A 199 -1.06 -8.91 -9.31
N HIS A 200 -0.16 -9.53 -8.55
CA HIS A 200 -0.40 -10.86 -7.97
C HIS A 200 -1.57 -10.87 -6.99
N SER A 201 -1.75 -9.82 -6.18
CA SER A 201 -2.91 -9.66 -5.31
C SER A 201 -4.23 -9.59 -6.09
N LEU A 202 -4.24 -8.95 -7.26
CA LEU A 202 -5.44 -8.91 -8.11
C LEU A 202 -5.75 -10.29 -8.68
N LEU A 203 -4.74 -11.02 -9.17
CA LEU A 203 -4.90 -12.40 -9.64
C LEU A 203 -5.41 -13.31 -8.51
N TRP A 204 -4.85 -13.19 -7.30
CA TRP A 204 -5.33 -13.91 -6.13
C TRP A 204 -6.82 -13.66 -5.90
N ASN A 205 -7.27 -12.39 -5.95
CA ASN A 205 -8.68 -12.05 -5.73
C ASN A 205 -9.58 -12.74 -6.77
N TYR A 206 -9.17 -12.74 -8.05
CA TYR A 206 -9.93 -13.45 -9.09
C TYR A 206 -9.97 -14.97 -8.85
N LEU A 207 -8.82 -15.57 -8.52
CA LEU A 207 -8.73 -17.02 -8.29
C LEU A 207 -9.56 -17.46 -7.09
N VAL A 208 -9.54 -16.72 -6.00
CA VAL A 208 -10.35 -17.06 -4.82
C VAL A 208 -11.83 -16.79 -5.05
N GLN A 209 -12.18 -15.73 -5.76
CA GLN A 209 -13.57 -15.51 -6.17
C GLN A 209 -14.09 -16.69 -6.98
N PHE A 210 -13.31 -17.16 -7.97
CA PHE A 210 -13.64 -18.34 -8.77
C PHE A 210 -13.74 -19.61 -7.91
N ARG A 211 -12.76 -19.85 -7.03
CA ARG A 211 -12.76 -21.01 -6.12
C ARG A 211 -14.00 -21.06 -5.25
N VAL A 212 -14.44 -19.91 -4.73
CA VAL A 212 -15.61 -19.81 -3.86
C VAL A 212 -16.92 -19.92 -4.66
N SER A 213 -17.01 -19.30 -5.84
CA SER A 213 -18.23 -19.31 -6.65
C SER A 213 -18.50 -20.66 -7.31
N GLU A 214 -17.46 -21.27 -7.89
CA GLU A 214 -17.62 -22.49 -8.69
C GLU A 214 -17.46 -23.76 -7.85
N LEU A 215 -16.57 -23.75 -6.85
CA LEU A 215 -16.18 -24.95 -6.10
C LEU A 215 -16.56 -24.89 -4.60
N GLY A 216 -17.14 -23.77 -4.13
CA GLY A 216 -17.59 -23.59 -2.75
C GLY A 216 -16.45 -23.30 -1.75
N VAL A 217 -16.69 -23.48 -0.46
CA VAL A 217 -15.73 -23.14 0.62
C VAL A 217 -15.14 -24.35 1.34
N ARG A 218 -15.62 -25.56 1.02
CA ARG A 218 -15.11 -26.80 1.63
C ARG A 218 -13.85 -27.27 0.90
N PRO A 219 -12.82 -27.75 1.61
CA PRO A 219 -11.62 -28.30 0.98
C PRO A 219 -11.97 -29.45 0.03
N LEU A 220 -11.31 -29.47 -1.12
CA LEU A 220 -11.41 -30.50 -2.15
C LEU A 220 -10.04 -31.19 -2.32
N LEU A 221 -10.06 -32.41 -2.86
CA LEU A 221 -8.82 -33.13 -3.17
C LEU A 221 -8.00 -32.33 -4.19
N GLY A 222 -6.74 -32.03 -3.84
CA GLY A 222 -5.85 -31.18 -4.63
C GLY A 222 -5.74 -29.74 -4.13
N ASP A 223 -6.57 -29.30 -3.18
CA ASP A 223 -6.38 -28.00 -2.53
C ASP A 223 -5.08 -27.98 -1.71
N LEU A 224 -4.41 -26.82 -1.73
CA LEU A 224 -3.24 -26.58 -0.91
C LEU A 224 -3.65 -26.17 0.50
N VAL A 225 -3.06 -26.82 1.50
CA VAL A 225 -3.25 -26.53 2.92
C VAL A 225 -1.92 -26.13 3.57
N ILE A 226 -1.96 -25.14 4.44
CA ILE A 226 -0.77 -24.71 5.20
C ILE A 226 -0.66 -25.58 6.44
N ASN A 227 0.40 -26.39 6.53
CA ASN A 227 0.72 -27.18 7.72
C ASN A 227 1.81 -26.47 8.53
N GLY A 228 1.41 -25.68 9.54
CA GLY A 228 2.33 -24.97 10.43
C GLY A 228 1.65 -23.81 11.18
N PRO A 229 2.28 -23.22 12.21
CA PRO A 229 1.78 -21.98 12.80
C PRO A 229 1.81 -20.89 11.72
N GLY A 230 0.65 -20.30 11.44
CA GLY A 230 0.49 -19.16 10.54
C GLY A 230 0.99 -17.86 11.14
#